data_AF-A0A662WA54-F1
#
_entry.id   AF-A0A662WA54-F1
#
_cell.length_a   1.000
_cell.length_b   1.000
_cell.length_c   1.000
_cell.angle_alpha   90.00
_cell.angle_beta   90.00
_cell.angle_gamma   90.00
#
_symmetry.space_group_name_H-M   'P 1'
#
loop_
_entity.id
_entity.type
_entity.pdbx_description
1 polymer ?
#
loop_
_entity_poly.entity_id
_entity_poly.type
_entity_poly.pdbx_seq_one_letter_code
_entity_poly.pdbx_strand_id
1 'polypeptide(L)'
;MRIRILNIVLAELAIFIAVGIAEASPLSMFIPARYLYFLAILPPVFLLLKRNPFDFPLFAILIVMASVKVLANSEMFYSILDTIYFFGFRGLAEHLNSIFSAYRSSPNISALSAIVILYVIAQISWAMEERLKKLGLGFGYPLVILGIVGFAIYLFYPLILSFHAYGVPLLFMGLIGVTSILIAIYLLAS
;
A
#
# COMPACT_ATOMS: atom_id res chain seq x y z
N MET A 1 -11.76 -15.88 -14.38
CA MET A 1 -12.28 -16.40 -13.08
C MET A 1 -11.16 -16.68 -12.08
N ARG A 2 -10.12 -17.44 -12.42
CA ARG A 2 -8.97 -17.71 -11.53
C ARG A 2 -8.20 -16.44 -11.10
N ILE A 3 -7.93 -15.51 -12.01
CA ILE A 3 -7.27 -14.23 -11.71
C ILE A 3 -8.13 -13.34 -10.81
N ARG A 4 -9.45 -13.34 -11.01
CA ARG A 4 -10.37 -12.62 -10.14
C ARG A 4 -10.35 -13.12 -8.69
N ILE A 5 -10.25 -14.43 -8.50
CA ILE A 5 -10.10 -15.04 -7.18
C ILE A 5 -8.74 -14.66 -6.57
N LEU A 6 -7.67 -14.69 -7.37
CA LEU A 6 -6.35 -14.22 -6.92
C LEU A 6 -6.41 -12.76 -6.43
N ASN A 7 -7.05 -11.86 -7.18
CA ASN A 7 -7.18 -10.46 -6.77
C ASN A 7 -7.96 -10.27 -5.46
N ILE A 8 -8.97 -11.11 -5.20
CA ILE A 8 -9.67 -11.10 -3.91
C ILE A 8 -8.72 -11.50 -2.80
N VAL A 9 -7.99 -12.61 -2.97
CA VAL A 9 -7.03 -13.08 -1.96
C VAL A 9 -5.95 -12.02 -1.69
N LEU A 10 -5.43 -11.37 -2.73
CA LEU A 10 -4.45 -10.29 -2.59
C LEU A 10 -5.04 -9.07 -1.87
N ALA A 11 -6.29 -8.70 -2.16
CA ALA A 11 -6.99 -7.60 -1.48
C ALA A 11 -7.23 -7.91 0.00
N GLU A 12 -7.73 -9.11 0.30
CA GLU A 12 -7.94 -9.62 1.66
C GLU A 12 -6.65 -9.57 2.47
N LEU A 13 -5.55 -10.13 1.94
CA LEU A 13 -4.24 -10.07 2.60
C LEU A 13 -3.79 -8.63 2.88
N ALA A 14 -3.97 -7.72 1.91
CA ALA A 14 -3.65 -6.31 2.10
C ALA A 14 -4.51 -5.65 3.18
N ILE A 15 -5.80 -6.00 3.25
CA ILE A 15 -6.73 -5.53 4.29
C ILE A 15 -6.27 -6.04 5.66
N PHE A 16 -5.98 -7.34 5.81
CA PHE A 16 -5.51 -7.89 7.08
C PHE A 16 -4.22 -7.23 7.57
N ILE A 17 -3.26 -6.98 6.67
CA ILE A 17 -2.03 -6.25 7.01
C ILE A 17 -2.37 -4.82 7.45
N ALA A 18 -3.19 -4.09 6.69
CA ALA A 18 -3.56 -2.70 7.01
C ALA A 18 -4.33 -2.59 8.33
N VAL A 19 -5.25 -3.51 8.62
CA VAL A 19 -5.99 -3.56 9.90
C VAL A 19 -5.04 -3.82 11.06
N GLY A 20 -4.10 -4.76 10.91
CA GLY A 20 -3.08 -5.01 11.94
C GLY A 20 -2.18 -3.79 12.21
N ILE A 21 -1.81 -3.04 11.17
CA ILE A 21 -1.08 -1.77 11.35
C ILE A 21 -1.95 -0.73 12.05
N ALA A 22 -3.21 -0.59 11.64
CA ALA A 22 -4.15 0.38 12.19
C ALA A 22 -4.43 0.13 13.68
N GLU A 23 -4.60 -1.13 14.08
CA GLU A 23 -4.75 -1.54 15.48
C GLU A 23 -3.51 -1.18 16.31
N ALA A 24 -2.32 -1.35 15.73
CA ALA A 24 -1.05 -0.97 16.35
C ALA A 24 -0.67 0.51 16.14
N SER A 25 -1.64 1.38 15.91
CA SER A 25 -1.46 2.81 15.64
C SER A 25 -2.44 3.68 16.46
N PRO A 26 -2.24 5.02 16.51
CA PRO A 26 -3.18 5.96 17.10
C PRO A 26 -4.62 5.84 16.57
N LEU A 27 -4.79 5.31 15.36
CA LEU A 27 -6.11 5.15 14.74
C LEU A 27 -7.03 4.25 15.57
N SER A 28 -6.47 3.30 16.32
CA SER A 28 -7.20 2.40 17.22
C SER A 28 -7.98 3.13 18.33
N MET A 29 -7.54 4.33 18.74
CA MET A 29 -8.23 5.15 19.73
C MET A 29 -9.53 5.77 19.17
N PHE A 30 -9.58 5.98 17.85
CA PHE A 30 -10.71 6.61 17.16
C PHE A 30 -11.65 5.57 16.54
N ILE A 31 -11.10 4.48 16.00
CA ILE A 31 -11.86 3.46 15.28
C ILE A 31 -11.46 2.07 15.80
N PRO A 32 -12.36 1.37 16.51
CA PRO A 32 -12.11 0.00 16.95
C PRO A 32 -11.83 -0.94 15.77
N ALA A 33 -10.81 -1.79 15.90
CA ALA A 33 -10.35 -2.69 14.84
C ALA A 33 -11.47 -3.59 14.27
N ARG A 34 -12.43 -4.00 15.11
CA ARG A 34 -13.63 -4.76 14.69
C ARG A 34 -14.38 -4.12 13.52
N TYR A 35 -14.42 -2.79 13.43
CA TYR A 35 -15.10 -2.09 12.34
C TYR A 35 -14.27 -2.04 11.07
N LEU A 36 -12.94 -2.08 11.19
CA LEU A 36 -12.04 -2.07 10.03
C LEU A 36 -12.08 -3.40 9.26
N TYR A 37 -12.38 -4.51 9.94
CA TYR A 37 -12.59 -5.81 9.27
C TYR A 37 -13.78 -5.82 8.31
N PHE A 38 -14.75 -4.89 8.41
CA PHE A 38 -15.81 -4.77 7.41
C PHE A 38 -15.28 -4.42 6.01
N LEU A 39 -14.05 -3.87 5.91
CA LEU A 39 -13.40 -3.65 4.61
C LEU A 39 -13.17 -4.95 3.83
N ALA A 40 -13.03 -6.10 4.51
CA ALA A 40 -12.89 -7.42 3.88
C ALA A 40 -14.14 -7.83 3.07
N ILE A 41 -15.29 -7.19 3.29
CA ILE A 41 -16.50 -7.45 2.50
C ILE A 41 -16.41 -6.79 1.11
N LEU A 42 -15.58 -5.75 0.94
CA LEU A 42 -15.51 -4.98 -0.31
C LEU A 42 -15.00 -5.80 -1.51
N PRO A 43 -13.89 -6.56 -1.45
CA PRO A 43 -13.42 -7.31 -2.61
C PRO A 43 -14.43 -8.33 -3.17
N PRO A 44 -15.14 -9.14 -2.33
CA PRO A 44 -16.24 -9.98 -2.79
C PRO A 44 -17.38 -9.19 -3.44
N VAL A 45 -17.78 -8.06 -2.86
CA VAL A 45 -18.86 -7.21 -3.42
C VAL A 45 -18.46 -6.64 -4.78
N PHE A 46 -17.22 -6.16 -4.92
CA PHE A 46 -16.71 -5.67 -6.21
C PHE A 46 -16.65 -6.77 -7.26
N LEU A 47 -16.32 -8.01 -6.88
CA LEU A 47 -16.40 -9.16 -7.78
C LEU A 47 -17.83 -9.37 -8.30
N LEU A 48 -18.83 -9.34 -7.41
CA LEU A 48 -20.25 -9.51 -7.79
C LEU A 48 -20.71 -8.41 -8.76
N LEU A 49 -20.22 -7.19 -8.57
CA LEU A 49 -20.43 -6.05 -9.47
C LEU A 49 -19.58 -6.10 -10.75
N LYS A 50 -18.82 -7.18 -10.98
CA LYS A 50 -17.91 -7.37 -12.12
C LYS A 50 -16.82 -6.29 -12.22
N ARG A 51 -16.47 -5.64 -11.11
CA ARG A 51 -15.37 -4.65 -11.00
C ARG A 51 -14.08 -5.33 -10.54
N ASN A 52 -12.97 -4.60 -10.58
CA ASN A 52 -11.71 -5.08 -10.01
C ASN A 52 -11.86 -5.23 -8.48
N PRO A 53 -11.64 -6.41 -7.89
CA PRO A 53 -11.75 -6.63 -6.45
C PRO A 53 -10.75 -5.82 -5.61
N PHE A 54 -9.59 -5.48 -6.18
CA PHE A 54 -8.58 -4.66 -5.53
C PHE A 54 -8.40 -3.35 -6.31
N ASP A 55 -9.39 -2.47 -6.22
CA ASP A 55 -9.38 -1.20 -6.94
C ASP A 55 -8.53 -0.12 -6.23
N PHE A 56 -8.30 0.99 -6.94
CA PHE A 56 -7.52 2.10 -6.41
C PHE A 56 -8.14 2.77 -5.17
N PRO A 57 -9.46 3.01 -5.10
CA PRO A 57 -10.11 3.52 -3.89
C PRO A 57 -9.84 2.67 -2.65
N LEU A 58 -9.99 1.34 -2.75
CA LEU A 58 -9.67 0.44 -1.64
C LEU A 58 -8.20 0.57 -1.26
N PHE A 59 -7.30 0.50 -2.23
CA PHE A 59 -5.86 0.68 -2.00
C PHE A 59 -5.52 1.99 -1.29
N ALA A 60 -6.12 3.12 -1.72
CA ALA A 60 -5.88 4.42 -1.11
C ALA A 60 -6.29 4.44 0.37
N ILE A 61 -7.43 3.83 0.71
CA ILE A 61 -7.88 3.69 2.11
C ILE A 61 -6.85 2.90 2.92
N LEU A 62 -6.38 1.76 2.40
CA LEU A 62 -5.39 0.92 3.08
C LEU A 62 -4.06 1.64 3.30
N ILE A 63 -3.61 2.42 2.31
CA ILE A 63 -2.38 3.22 2.44
C ILE A 63 -2.55 4.32 3.48
N VAL A 64 -3.68 5.04 3.49
CA VAL A 64 -3.94 6.07 4.49
C VAL A 64 -3.91 5.46 5.90
N MET A 65 -4.60 4.34 6.11
CA MET A 65 -4.59 3.61 7.38
C MET A 65 -3.18 3.20 7.81
N ALA A 66 -2.40 2.60 6.90
CA ALA A 66 -1.04 2.17 7.19
C ALA A 66 -0.08 3.34 7.45
N SER A 67 -0.35 4.51 6.85
CA SER A 67 0.52 5.69 6.92
C SER A 67 0.43 6.41 8.27
N VAL A 68 -0.67 6.27 9.03
CA VAL A 68 -0.85 6.94 10.33
C VAL A 68 0.30 6.59 11.30
N LYS A 69 0.72 5.32 11.33
CA LYS A 69 1.84 4.88 12.17
C LYS A 69 3.19 5.43 11.70
N VAL A 70 3.36 5.60 10.40
CA VAL A 70 4.58 6.21 9.82
C VAL A 70 4.64 7.71 10.14
N LEU A 71 3.49 8.37 10.08
CA LEU A 71 3.37 9.81 10.37
C LEU A 71 3.83 10.14 11.79
N ALA A 72 3.53 9.29 12.77
CA ALA A 72 3.95 9.44 14.18
C ALA A 72 5.46 9.61 14.39
N ASN A 73 6.26 9.09 13.45
CA ASN A 73 7.73 9.12 13.46
C ASN A 73 8.32 10.14 12.47
N SER A 74 7.48 10.87 11.72
CA SER A 74 7.92 11.77 10.66
C SER A 74 8.20 13.18 11.20
N GLU A 75 9.19 13.87 10.62
CA GLU A 75 9.45 15.30 10.85
C GLU A 75 8.22 16.15 10.52
N MET A 76 7.46 15.74 9.50
CA MET A 76 6.22 16.40 9.10
C MET A 76 5.21 16.48 10.23
N PHE A 77 5.11 15.43 11.07
CA PHE A 77 4.22 15.43 12.22
C PHE A 77 4.66 16.46 13.28
N TYR A 78 5.97 16.58 13.53
CA TYR A 78 6.48 17.60 14.43
C TYR A 78 6.24 19.02 13.90
N SER A 79 6.44 19.25 12.59
CA SER A 79 6.11 20.55 11.99
C SER A 79 4.63 20.90 12.09
N ILE A 80 3.73 19.91 12.01
CA ILE A 80 2.30 20.11 12.27
C ILE A 80 2.06 20.50 13.73
N LEU A 81 2.68 19.80 14.69
CA LEU A 81 2.58 20.14 16.11
C LEU A 81 3.09 21.56 16.40
N ASP A 82 4.23 21.95 15.83
CA ASP A 82 4.80 23.29 15.97
C ASP A 82 3.88 24.36 15.40
N THR A 83 3.25 24.09 14.26
CA THR A 83 2.27 24.98 13.65
C THR A 83 1.04 25.15 14.55
N ILE A 84 0.50 24.06 15.09
CA ILE A 84 -0.63 24.08 16.04
C ILE A 84 -0.25 24.87 17.30
N TYR A 85 0.97 24.67 17.79
CA TYR A 85 1.50 25.38 18.94
C TYR A 85 1.65 26.89 18.67
N PHE A 86 2.14 27.26 17.48
CA PHE A 86 2.29 28.64 17.03
C PHE A 86 0.94 29.39 16.97
N PHE A 87 -0.12 28.73 16.51
CA PHE A 87 -1.47 29.29 16.50
C PHE A 87 -2.14 29.38 17.89
N GLY A 88 -1.43 29.04 18.97
CA GLY A 88 -1.91 29.17 20.35
C GLY A 88 -2.65 27.94 20.89
N PHE A 89 -2.78 26.87 20.11
CA PHE A 89 -3.47 25.64 20.51
C PHE A 89 -2.55 24.67 21.27
N ARG A 90 -1.87 25.15 22.32
CA ARG A 90 -0.85 24.37 23.06
C ARG A 90 -1.38 23.05 23.61
N GLY A 91 -2.57 23.08 24.23
CA GLY A 91 -3.19 21.88 24.79
C GLY A 91 -3.52 20.82 23.72
N LEU A 92 -3.87 21.25 22.49
CA LEU A 92 -4.12 20.32 21.38
C LEU A 92 -2.80 19.69 20.89
N ALA A 93 -1.74 20.50 20.76
CA ALA A 93 -0.42 19.99 20.36
C ALA A 93 0.13 18.99 21.38
N GLU A 94 0.05 19.30 22.68
CA GLU A 94 0.46 18.39 23.76
C GLU A 94 -0.36 17.10 23.77
N HIS A 95 -1.68 17.21 23.60
CA HIS A 95 -2.56 16.04 23.53
C HIS A 95 -2.23 15.14 22.34
N LEU A 96 -2.07 15.71 21.13
CA LEU A 96 -1.67 14.96 19.94
C LEU A 96 -0.30 14.31 20.11
N ASN A 97 0.68 15.01 20.68
CA ASN A 97 2.00 14.44 20.97
C ASN A 97 1.90 13.26 21.96
N SER A 98 1.06 13.36 22.99
CA SER A 98 0.87 12.27 23.96
C SER A 98 0.28 11.01 23.31
N ILE A 99 -0.69 11.17 22.42
CA ILE A 99 -1.31 10.06 21.69
C ILE A 99 -0.29 9.40 20.76
N PHE A 100 0.41 10.17 19.94
CA PHE A 100 1.30 9.62 18.91
C PHE A 100 2.62 9.10 19.48
N SER A 101 3.12 9.66 20.59
CA SER A 101 4.38 9.22 21.21
C SER A 101 4.34 7.77 21.70
N ALA A 102 3.18 7.28 22.16
CA ALA A 102 2.99 5.90 22.59
C ALA A 102 3.18 4.86 21.46
N TYR A 103 3.11 5.27 20.19
CA TYR A 103 3.18 4.40 19.01
C TYR A 103 4.43 4.62 18.14
N ARG A 104 5.42 5.37 18.65
CA ARG A 104 6.69 5.64 17.93
C ARG A 104 7.61 4.43 17.77
N SER A 105 7.29 3.30 18.39
CA SER A 105 8.07 2.07 18.27
C SER A 105 8.07 1.53 16.84
N SER A 106 9.27 1.53 16.24
CA SER A 106 9.67 1.08 14.89
C SER A 106 8.67 1.35 13.75
N PRO A 107 9.00 2.24 12.79
CA PRO A 107 8.12 2.51 11.66
C PRO A 107 7.91 1.23 10.84
N ASN A 108 6.64 0.85 10.63
CA ASN A 108 6.26 -0.41 10.00
C ASN A 108 6.30 -0.30 8.45
N ILE A 109 7.43 0.19 7.92
CA ILE A 109 7.63 0.48 6.49
C ILE A 109 7.52 -0.80 5.65
N SER A 110 8.01 -1.93 6.19
CA SER A 110 7.91 -3.24 5.55
C SER A 110 6.45 -3.63 5.27
N ALA A 111 5.55 -3.42 6.23
CA ALA A 111 4.15 -3.75 6.08
C ALA A 111 3.43 -2.83 5.06
N LEU A 112 3.79 -1.54 5.02
CA LEU A 112 3.30 -0.60 4.00
C LEU A 112 3.77 -1.02 2.59
N SER A 113 5.04 -1.39 2.46
CA SER A 113 5.58 -1.88 1.18
C SER A 113 4.90 -3.18 0.71
N ALA A 114 4.53 -4.07 1.64
CA ALA A 114 3.78 -5.28 1.32
C ALA A 114 2.41 -4.96 0.71
N ILE A 115 1.66 -4.00 1.27
CA ILE A 115 0.37 -3.56 0.72
C ILE A 115 0.54 -3.04 -0.72
N VAL A 116 1.58 -2.24 -0.97
CA VAL A 116 1.89 -1.71 -2.31
C VAL A 116 2.22 -2.84 -3.28
N ILE A 117 3.06 -3.79 -2.89
CA ILE A 117 3.44 -4.92 -3.75
C ILE A 117 2.21 -5.77 -4.08
N LEU A 118 1.37 -6.11 -3.09
CA LEU A 118 0.14 -6.86 -3.30
C LEU A 118 -0.80 -6.16 -4.28
N TYR A 119 -0.93 -4.83 -4.17
CA TYR A 119 -1.73 -4.04 -5.10
C TYR A 119 -1.16 -4.03 -6.52
N VAL A 120 0.15 -3.84 -6.69
CA VAL A 120 0.81 -3.85 -8.00
C VAL A 120 0.63 -5.22 -8.67
N ILE A 121 0.83 -6.31 -7.94
CA ILE A 121 0.59 -7.68 -8.42
C ILE A 121 -0.86 -7.85 -8.87
N ALA A 122 -1.83 -7.37 -8.08
CA ALA A 122 -3.25 -7.44 -8.43
C ALA A 122 -3.61 -6.62 -9.68
N GLN A 123 -3.03 -5.43 -9.85
CA GLN A 123 -3.25 -4.58 -11.03
C GLN A 123 -2.65 -5.18 -12.29
N ILE A 124 -1.42 -5.70 -12.22
CA ILE A 124 -0.78 -6.38 -13.35
C ILE A 124 -1.60 -7.61 -13.76
N SER A 125 -2.02 -8.41 -12.77
CA SER A 125 -2.87 -9.60 -13.01
C SER A 125 -4.18 -9.23 -13.70
N TRP A 126 -4.85 -8.17 -13.22
CA TRP A 126 -6.12 -7.70 -13.77
C TRP A 126 -5.98 -7.15 -15.19
N ALA A 127 -5.02 -6.25 -15.42
CA ALA A 127 -4.76 -5.66 -16.73
C ALA A 127 -4.43 -6.73 -17.77
N MET A 128 -3.72 -7.78 -17.35
CA MET A 128 -3.39 -8.91 -18.20
C MET A 128 -4.61 -9.79 -18.52
N GLU A 129 -5.50 -10.04 -17.55
CA GLU A 129 -6.78 -10.74 -17.80
C GLU A 129 -7.63 -9.96 -18.82
N GLU A 130 -7.71 -8.64 -18.69
CA GLU A 130 -8.45 -7.80 -19.64
C GLU A 130 -7.82 -7.79 -21.04
N ARG A 131 -6.49 -7.72 -21.14
CA ARG A 131 -5.77 -7.73 -22.43
C ARG A 131 -5.91 -9.09 -23.13
N LEU A 132 -5.77 -10.19 -22.41
CA LEU A 132 -5.97 -11.54 -22.96
C LEU A 132 -7.41 -11.76 -23.42
N LYS A 133 -8.40 -11.26 -22.66
CA LYS A 133 -9.80 -11.31 -23.04
C LYS A 133 -10.09 -10.54 -24.33
N LYS A 134 -9.44 -9.39 -24.54
CA LYS A 134 -9.54 -8.60 -25.79
C LYS A 134 -8.88 -9.30 -26.99
N LEU A 135 -7.82 -10.06 -26.76
CA LEU A 135 -7.05 -10.76 -27.81
C LEU A 135 -7.58 -12.18 -28.12
N GLY A 136 -8.56 -12.69 -27.37
CA GLY A 136 -9.09 -14.05 -27.56
C GLY A 136 -8.09 -15.17 -27.24
N LEU A 137 -6.96 -14.86 -26.59
CA LEU A 137 -5.88 -15.81 -26.31
C LEU A 137 -6.07 -16.50 -24.95
N GLY A 138 -5.82 -17.81 -24.91
CA GLY A 138 -5.95 -18.67 -23.73
C GLY A 138 -4.91 -18.42 -22.63
N PHE A 139 -5.32 -18.65 -21.39
CA PHE A 139 -4.62 -18.33 -20.14
C PHE A 139 -3.45 -19.29 -19.83
N GLY A 140 -2.22 -18.92 -20.22
CA GLY A 140 -0.98 -19.59 -19.76
C GLY A 140 0.13 -18.63 -19.34
N TYR A 141 0.26 -17.50 -20.03
CA TYR A 141 1.31 -16.50 -19.81
C TYR A 141 1.26 -15.68 -18.49
N PRO A 142 0.11 -15.44 -17.80
CA PRO A 142 0.08 -14.52 -16.67
C PRO A 142 0.87 -14.95 -15.45
N LEU A 143 0.85 -16.24 -15.13
CA LEU A 143 1.50 -16.78 -13.93
C LEU A 143 3.02 -16.69 -14.03
N VAL A 144 3.58 -16.86 -15.22
CA VAL A 144 5.02 -16.78 -15.47
C VAL A 144 5.50 -15.33 -15.33
N ILE A 145 4.76 -14.36 -15.89
CA ILE A 145 5.12 -12.93 -15.79
C ILE A 145 4.99 -12.44 -14.35
N LEU A 146 3.94 -12.85 -13.62
CA LEU A 146 3.79 -12.55 -12.19
C LEU A 146 4.92 -13.14 -11.34
N GLY A 147 5.33 -14.37 -11.65
CA GLY A 147 6.49 -15.01 -11.04
C GLY A 147 7.78 -14.25 -11.29
N ILE A 148 8.01 -13.81 -12.54
CA ILE A 148 9.21 -13.04 -12.93
C ILE A 148 9.23 -11.67 -12.26
N VAL A 149 8.11 -10.94 -12.24
CA VAL A 149 8.04 -9.60 -11.62
C VAL A 149 8.18 -9.70 -10.10
N GLY A 150 7.51 -10.66 -9.46
CA GLY A 150 7.66 -10.88 -8.02
C GLY A 150 9.09 -11.29 -7.63
N PHE A 151 9.72 -12.15 -8.43
CA PHE A 151 11.11 -12.57 -8.25
C PHE A 151 12.09 -11.41 -8.47
N ALA A 152 11.86 -10.57 -9.48
CA ALA A 152 12.66 -9.37 -9.72
C ALA A 152 12.55 -8.39 -8.54
N ILE A 153 11.33 -8.11 -8.05
CA ILE A 153 11.13 -7.24 -6.88
C ILE A 153 11.88 -7.79 -5.67
N TYR A 154 11.80 -9.09 -5.39
CA TYR A 154 12.52 -9.74 -4.29
C TYR A 154 14.05 -9.61 -4.43
N LEU A 155 14.59 -9.82 -5.64
CA LEU A 155 16.02 -9.70 -5.94
C LEU A 155 16.53 -8.26 -5.79
N PHE A 156 15.74 -7.28 -6.21
CA PHE A 156 16.14 -5.87 -6.16
C PHE A 156 15.83 -5.19 -4.82
N TYR A 157 14.98 -5.78 -3.97
CA TYR A 157 14.65 -5.27 -2.65
C TYR A 157 15.87 -5.00 -1.74
N PRO A 158 16.86 -5.90 -1.58
CA PRO A 158 18.06 -5.61 -0.81
C PRO A 158 18.94 -4.53 -1.46
N LEU A 159 18.89 -4.37 -2.79
CA LEU A 159 19.58 -3.30 -3.52
C LEU A 159 18.96 -1.93 -3.21
N ILE A 160 17.63 -1.87 -3.18
CA ILE A 160 16.86 -0.66 -2.83
C ILE A 160 17.13 -0.26 -1.37
N LEU A 161 17.16 -1.22 -0.45
CA LEU A 161 17.48 -0.96 0.96
C LEU A 161 18.94 -0.51 1.15
N SER A 162 19.87 -0.98 0.34
CA SER A 162 21.27 -0.54 0.41
C SER A 162 21.45 0.89 -0.12
N PHE A 163 20.67 1.35 -1.09
CA PHE A 163 20.65 2.77 -1.46
C PHE A 163 20.10 3.69 -0.35
N HIS A 164 19.27 3.17 0.56
CA HIS A 164 18.76 3.95 1.69
C HIS A 164 19.87 4.18 2.72
N ALA A 165 20.82 3.25 2.84
CA ALA A 165 22.04 3.42 3.62
C ALA A 165 23.00 4.49 3.05
N TYR A 166 22.83 4.88 1.77
CA TYR A 166 23.56 5.99 1.13
C TYR A 166 22.83 7.34 1.25
N GLY A 167 21.80 7.43 2.09
CA GLY A 167 21.11 8.71 2.39
C GLY A 167 20.15 9.19 1.30
N VAL A 168 19.80 8.35 0.31
CA VAL A 168 18.80 8.70 -0.69
C VAL A 168 17.41 8.64 -0.05
N PRO A 169 16.64 9.76 -0.05
CA PRO A 169 15.31 9.78 0.53
C PRO A 169 14.38 8.79 -0.19
N LEU A 170 13.59 8.02 0.57
CA LEU A 170 12.62 7.01 0.09
C LEU A 170 11.69 7.55 -1.02
N LEU A 171 11.40 8.85 -0.99
CA LEU A 171 10.57 9.55 -1.96
C LEU A 171 11.19 9.50 -3.37
N PHE A 172 12.51 9.70 -3.50
CA PHE A 172 13.20 9.60 -4.79
C PHE A 172 13.27 8.17 -5.31
N MET A 173 13.40 7.16 -4.44
CA MET A 173 13.35 5.76 -4.84
C MET A 173 11.97 5.37 -5.36
N GLY A 174 10.90 5.82 -4.70
CA GLY A 174 9.53 5.65 -5.17
C GLY A 174 9.33 6.28 -6.55
N LEU A 175 9.88 7.49 -6.76
CA LEU A 175 9.84 8.21 -8.04
C LEU A 175 10.59 7.48 -9.15
N ILE A 176 11.75 6.90 -8.84
CA ILE A 176 12.54 6.06 -9.77
C ILE A 176 11.76 4.77 -10.10
N GLY A 177 11.13 4.14 -9.11
CA GLY A 177 10.30 2.95 -9.31
C GLY A 177 9.10 3.22 -10.22
N VAL A 178 8.38 4.31 -9.98
CA VAL A 178 7.22 4.70 -10.80
C VAL A 178 7.66 5.07 -12.21
N THR A 179 8.73 5.85 -12.38
CA THR A 179 9.22 6.24 -13.71
C THR A 179 9.75 5.05 -14.50
N SER A 180 10.47 4.12 -13.88
CA SER A 180 10.94 2.90 -14.55
C SER A 180 9.79 1.97 -14.97
N ILE A 181 8.74 1.84 -14.16
CA ILE A 181 7.52 1.10 -14.55
C ILE A 181 6.83 1.78 -15.74
N LEU A 182 6.69 3.11 -15.72
CA LEU A 182 6.09 3.85 -16.83
C LEU A 182 6.90 3.71 -18.13
N ILE A 183 8.23 3.74 -18.04
CA ILE A 183 9.14 3.51 -19.18
C ILE A 183 8.97 2.09 -19.71
N ALA A 184 8.92 1.08 -18.83
CA ALA A 184 8.71 -0.31 -19.24
C ALA A 184 7.36 -0.51 -19.95
N ILE A 185 6.30 0.13 -19.45
CA ILE A 185 4.97 0.10 -20.08
C ILE A 185 5.01 0.77 -21.46
N TYR A 186 5.68 1.92 -21.59
CA TYR A 186 5.86 2.60 -22.87
C TYR A 186 6.60 1.73 -23.89
N LEU A 187 7.72 1.11 -23.48
CA LEU A 187 8.51 0.23 -24.35
C LEU A 187 7.79 -1.07 -24.74
N LEU A 188 6.85 -1.54 -23.93
CA LEU A 188 6.00 -2.70 -24.24
C LEU A 188 4.77 -2.35 -25.09
N ALA A 189 4.47 -1.06 -25.24
CA ALA A 189 3.36 -0.55 -26.03
C ALA A 189 3.78 -0.09 -27.43
N SER A 190 5.06 0.26 -27.61
CA SER A 190 5.74 0.48 -28.91
C SER A 190 6.11 -0.84 -29.58
#